data_AF-A0A1V6TUR4-F1
#
_entry.id   AF-A0A1V6TUR4-F1
#
_cell.length_a   1.000
_cell.length_b   1.000
_cell.length_c   1.000
_cell.angle_alpha   90.00
_cell.angle_beta   90.00
_cell.angle_gamma   90.00
#
_symmetry.space_group_name_H-M   'P 1'
#
loop_
_entity.id
_entity.type
_entity.pdbx_description
1 polymer ?
#
loop_
_entity_poly.entity_id
_entity_poly.type
_entity_poly.pdbx_seq_one_letter_code
_entity_poly.pdbx_strand_id
1 'polypeptide(L)'
;MGPKKKQSSGVRKSDGIHFVNARPSSETERLKAQRLVRAHVGQWISDHTKEKGRTTEEAISSSRDTSADVSKEESNRNDFQSEEILPPTEQGFQSLSTTSTGSSCFTLASRPSPHPTRYITASRRFPPDAQYLRPTRECRRSRFPSSFDSDCSECSDDAEKIVQGTESVTVVPWNGIPRIEPQISANFDPFDTLAVQFPADVVNICETYLTSVLWPGLVPRSKHVQKTSEVWFPLSLSDPALSMAFMFGSLCHQRVQWYNQNSAGSGFGPKYQRILQECELQAIRLINTAMKDPSRRISDAVLLSVACMAHHQAMDEAFFRRRLPTPFKAPFQRLQWLNVYGFLPPNMVHIQGLLQLVKLRGGLKELRTSGLAATMCFSDIFTASVLFIKPSFEFWPVDESRCGLTLQDLLGFDQSHIDNGFGRFHYMGMTPQMAEVFHAVRSYINIVRNSLIEGYDVSLLTDQRNLTQYTILSLPPIETTRHEFTDATQIITHEACRIACGIFAVGVIFPIPAHCTPLGHLAHKLKVLLQENYNSGLWTSPHTRIALLWILTLGGIAATDMPERPFFVSALSQTLQRSAISSWQGLKRILEILLWYDDACDDSAKALFQEASVVSELDQL
;
A
#
# COMPACT_ATOMS: atom_id res chain seq x y z
N MET A 1 -58.57 -33.17 9.62
CA MET A 1 -57.77 -32.02 10.10
C MET A 1 -56.31 -32.41 10.07
N GLY A 2 -55.51 -31.78 9.21
CA GLY A 2 -54.06 -31.94 9.12
C GLY A 2 -53.47 -30.60 8.67
N PRO A 3 -52.36 -30.12 9.26
CA PRO A 3 -52.03 -28.70 9.20
C PRO A 3 -51.36 -28.32 7.87
N LYS A 4 -51.82 -27.20 7.30
CA LYS A 4 -51.23 -26.56 6.12
C LYS A 4 -49.81 -26.06 6.44
N LYS A 5 -48.81 -26.57 5.71
CA LYS A 5 -47.45 -26.00 5.68
C LYS A 5 -47.51 -24.60 5.06
N LYS A 6 -47.26 -23.56 5.87
CA LYS A 6 -46.91 -22.21 5.41
C LYS A 6 -45.53 -22.27 4.77
N GLN A 7 -45.43 -22.06 3.46
CA GLN A 7 -44.18 -21.68 2.80
C GLN A 7 -43.89 -20.23 3.20
N SER A 8 -42.89 -20.01 4.06
CA SER A 8 -42.30 -18.69 4.27
C SER A 8 -41.34 -18.41 3.12
N SER A 9 -41.71 -17.50 2.23
CA SER A 9 -40.81 -16.88 1.27
C SER A 9 -39.73 -16.11 2.03
N GLY A 10 -38.55 -16.72 2.15
CA GLY A 10 -37.36 -16.09 2.69
C GLY A 10 -36.84 -15.03 1.72
N VAL A 11 -37.40 -13.82 1.77
CA VAL A 11 -36.75 -12.63 1.24
C VAL A 11 -35.47 -12.45 2.05
N ARG A 12 -34.30 -12.64 1.42
CA ARG A 12 -33.00 -12.27 2.00
C ARG A 12 -33.10 -10.77 2.35
N LYS A 13 -33.16 -10.44 3.63
CA LYS A 13 -32.94 -9.07 4.10
C LYS A 13 -31.56 -8.66 3.60
N SER A 14 -31.52 -7.63 2.76
CA SER A 14 -30.29 -6.90 2.46
C SER A 14 -29.68 -6.49 3.80
N ASP A 15 -28.52 -7.05 4.16
CA ASP A 15 -27.71 -6.55 5.26
C ASP A 15 -27.35 -5.09 4.93
N GLY A 16 -28.10 -4.15 5.52
CA GLY A 16 -27.83 -2.73 5.34
C GLY A 16 -26.47 -2.40 5.92
N ILE A 17 -25.64 -1.68 5.17
CA ILE A 17 -24.35 -1.17 5.64
C ILE A 17 -24.63 -0.30 6.88
N HIS A 18 -24.24 -0.80 8.05
CA HIS A 18 -24.43 -0.09 9.32
C HIS A 18 -23.06 0.32 9.86
N PHE A 19 -22.81 1.62 9.94
CA PHE A 19 -21.58 2.12 10.52
C PHE A 19 -21.66 2.05 12.05
N VAL A 20 -20.62 1.52 12.67
CA VAL A 20 -20.59 1.20 14.11
C VAL A 20 -19.75 2.23 14.84
N ASN A 21 -20.16 2.58 16.05
CA ASN A 21 -19.37 3.41 16.94
C ASN A 21 -18.08 2.66 17.34
N ALA A 22 -16.91 3.26 17.04
CA ALA A 22 -15.60 2.71 17.39
C ALA A 22 -15.35 2.68 18.91
N ARG A 23 -16.12 3.46 19.69
CA ARG A 23 -16.08 3.55 21.16
C ARG A 23 -17.43 3.18 21.75
N PRO A 24 -17.72 1.87 21.86
CA PRO A 24 -18.97 1.37 22.40
C PRO A 24 -19.18 1.89 23.82
N SER A 25 -20.34 2.50 24.05
CA SER A 25 -20.75 3.08 25.33
C SER A 25 -21.07 2.02 26.40
N SER A 26 -21.15 0.76 25.98
CA SER A 26 -21.43 -0.40 26.83
C SER A 26 -20.63 -1.63 26.39
N GLU A 27 -20.37 -2.54 27.34
CA GLU A 27 -19.64 -3.78 27.05
C GLU A 27 -20.37 -4.67 26.02
N THR A 28 -21.70 -4.62 26.00
CA THR A 28 -22.54 -5.32 25.02
C THR A 28 -22.37 -4.75 23.61
N GLU A 29 -22.33 -3.43 23.47
CA GLU A 29 -22.03 -2.75 22.20
C GLU A 29 -20.61 -3.08 21.73
N ARG A 30 -19.64 -3.20 22.66
CA ARG A 30 -18.25 -3.59 22.34
C ARG A 30 -18.15 -4.99 21.79
N LEU A 31 -18.79 -5.95 22.46
CA LEU A 31 -18.79 -7.34 22.03
C LEU A 31 -19.50 -7.51 20.68
N LYS A 32 -20.58 -6.74 20.44
CA LYS A 32 -21.30 -6.72 19.17
C LYS A 32 -20.43 -6.15 18.04
N ALA A 33 -19.77 -5.01 18.28
CA ALA A 33 -18.84 -4.41 17.34
C ALA A 33 -17.66 -5.35 17.01
N GLN A 34 -17.01 -5.94 18.03
CA GLN A 34 -15.89 -6.86 17.84
C GLN A 34 -16.29 -8.14 17.08
N ARG A 35 -17.46 -8.71 17.35
CA ARG A 35 -17.97 -9.88 16.61
C ARG A 35 -18.24 -9.52 15.16
N LEU A 36 -18.88 -8.37 14.90
CA LEU A 36 -19.13 -7.88 13.55
C LEU A 36 -17.80 -7.68 12.80
N VAL A 37 -16.82 -7.00 13.40
CA VAL A 37 -15.49 -6.76 12.82
C VAL A 37 -14.78 -8.07 12.49
N ARG A 38 -14.69 -9.02 13.43
CA ARG A 38 -13.98 -10.30 13.21
C ARG A 38 -14.64 -11.13 12.12
N ALA A 39 -15.97 -11.24 12.15
CA ALA A 39 -16.71 -11.96 11.12
C ALA A 39 -16.52 -11.30 9.74
N HIS A 40 -16.58 -9.97 9.67
CA HIS A 40 -16.45 -9.22 8.43
C HIS A 40 -15.03 -9.26 7.86
N VAL A 41 -13.98 -9.09 8.68
CA VAL A 41 -12.59 -9.16 8.22
C VAL A 41 -12.28 -10.56 7.69
N GLY A 42 -12.71 -11.61 8.40
CA GLY A 42 -12.55 -12.99 7.93
C GLY A 42 -13.27 -13.24 6.61
N GLN A 43 -14.51 -12.74 6.48
CA GLN A 43 -15.29 -12.85 5.26
C GLN A 43 -14.66 -12.08 4.10
N TRP A 44 -14.19 -10.86 4.32
CA TRP A 44 -13.59 -10.03 3.27
C TRP A 44 -12.27 -10.60 2.74
N ILE A 45 -11.41 -11.12 3.64
CA ILE A 45 -10.21 -11.86 3.24
C ILE A 45 -10.61 -13.09 2.43
N SER A 46 -11.66 -13.83 2.88
CA SER A 46 -12.17 -15.01 2.17
C SER A 46 -12.72 -14.66 0.79
N ASP A 47 -13.51 -13.60 0.66
CA ASP A 47 -14.12 -13.16 -0.59
C ASP A 47 -13.05 -12.67 -1.57
N HIS A 48 -12.02 -11.97 -1.08
CA HIS A 48 -10.85 -11.63 -1.90
C HIS A 48 -10.06 -12.85 -2.34
N THR A 49 -10.02 -13.93 -1.57
CA THR A 49 -9.43 -15.21 -2.03
C THR A 49 -10.36 -15.99 -2.97
N LYS A 50 -11.68 -15.84 -2.86
CA LYS A 50 -12.68 -16.57 -3.69
C LYS A 50 -12.97 -15.90 -5.04
N GLU A 51 -13.07 -14.58 -5.10
CA GLU A 51 -13.19 -13.84 -6.37
C GLU A 51 -12.00 -14.18 -7.31
N LYS A 52 -10.81 -14.43 -6.75
CA LYS A 52 -9.62 -14.93 -7.47
C LYS A 52 -9.79 -16.35 -8.02
N GLY A 53 -10.53 -17.23 -7.34
CA GLY A 53 -10.81 -18.58 -7.83
C GLY A 53 -11.79 -18.57 -9.00
N ARG A 54 -12.83 -17.73 -8.92
CA ARG A 54 -13.86 -17.60 -9.95
C ARG A 54 -13.34 -16.98 -11.25
N THR A 55 -12.47 -15.98 -11.20
CA THR A 55 -11.86 -15.41 -12.42
C THR A 55 -11.02 -16.45 -13.18
N THR A 56 -10.44 -17.42 -12.48
CA THR A 56 -9.67 -18.51 -13.07
C THR A 56 -10.60 -19.57 -13.69
N GLU A 57 -11.72 -19.90 -13.03
CA GLU A 57 -12.73 -20.81 -13.58
C GLU A 57 -13.49 -20.21 -14.78
N GLU A 58 -13.78 -18.90 -14.77
CA GLU A 58 -14.42 -18.18 -15.87
C GLU A 58 -13.47 -18.02 -17.08
N ALA A 59 -12.15 -17.89 -16.84
CA ALA A 59 -11.16 -17.96 -17.92
C ALA A 59 -11.07 -19.36 -18.56
N ILE A 60 -11.20 -20.42 -17.75
CA ILE A 60 -11.20 -21.81 -18.24
C ILE A 60 -12.52 -22.14 -18.96
N SER A 61 -13.67 -21.64 -18.49
CA SER A 61 -14.96 -21.88 -19.16
C SER A 61 -15.09 -21.11 -20.48
N SER A 62 -14.51 -19.92 -20.59
CA SER A 62 -14.49 -19.15 -21.86
C SER A 62 -13.67 -19.80 -22.98
N SER A 63 -12.82 -20.78 -22.65
CA SER A 63 -12.02 -21.55 -23.63
C SER A 63 -12.70 -22.82 -24.15
N ARG A 64 -13.91 -23.16 -23.66
CA ARG A 64 -14.66 -24.36 -24.08
C ARG A 64 -15.87 -24.11 -24.97
N ASP A 65 -16.28 -22.86 -25.18
CA ASP A 65 -17.43 -22.54 -26.04
C ASP A 65 -16.98 -22.06 -27.42
N THR A 66 -16.35 -22.94 -28.21
CA THR A 66 -16.31 -22.85 -29.69
C THR A 66 -15.97 -24.21 -30.31
N SER A 67 -16.91 -25.16 -30.22
CA SER A 67 -17.01 -26.26 -31.19
C SER A 67 -18.40 -26.93 -31.13
N ALA A 68 -19.19 -26.58 -32.14
CA ALA A 68 -20.40 -27.19 -32.71
C ALA A 68 -21.10 -28.39 -32.00
N ASP A 69 -22.38 -28.15 -31.72
CA ASP A 69 -23.59 -28.76 -32.32
C ASP A 69 -23.51 -30.11 -33.09
N VAL A 70 -24.64 -30.85 -33.02
CA VAL A 70 -25.00 -32.18 -33.60
C VAL A 70 -24.52 -33.39 -32.75
N SER A 71 -25.35 -34.27 -32.16
CA SER A 71 -26.63 -34.88 -32.60
C SER A 71 -27.42 -35.45 -31.40
N LYS A 72 -28.75 -35.50 -31.57
CA LYS A 72 -29.74 -36.14 -30.68
C LYS A 72 -29.63 -37.68 -30.69
N GLU A 73 -29.90 -38.32 -29.55
CA GLU A 73 -30.86 -39.44 -29.45
C GLU A 73 -31.25 -39.75 -28.00
N GLU A 74 -32.55 -39.90 -27.77
CA GLU A 74 -33.20 -40.26 -26.52
C GLU A 74 -33.23 -41.80 -26.34
N SER A 75 -33.09 -42.31 -25.11
CA SER A 75 -34.02 -43.31 -24.56
C SER A 75 -33.77 -43.64 -23.09
N ASN A 76 -34.73 -43.24 -22.25
CA ASN A 76 -35.50 -44.06 -21.30
C ASN A 76 -34.83 -45.09 -20.35
N ARG A 77 -35.21 -44.88 -19.07
CA ARG A 77 -35.78 -45.85 -18.09
C ARG A 77 -34.88 -46.88 -17.38
N ASN A 78 -34.73 -46.68 -16.07
CA ASN A 78 -35.25 -47.51 -14.94
C ASN A 78 -34.25 -47.43 -13.76
N ASP A 79 -34.57 -46.87 -12.60
CA ASP A 79 -35.44 -47.33 -11.51
C ASP A 79 -34.71 -48.22 -10.47
N PHE A 80 -35.03 -48.02 -9.19
CA PHE A 80 -34.59 -48.71 -7.94
C PHE A 80 -33.28 -48.25 -7.27
N GLN A 81 -33.37 -47.46 -6.20
CA GLN A 81 -33.53 -47.82 -4.76
C GLN A 81 -32.19 -48.22 -4.11
N SER A 82 -31.61 -47.37 -3.24
CA SER A 82 -31.85 -47.26 -1.78
C SER A 82 -30.83 -48.08 -0.99
N GLU A 83 -29.91 -47.41 -0.30
CA GLU A 83 -29.78 -47.40 1.17
C GLU A 83 -28.35 -47.07 1.64
N GLU A 84 -28.33 -46.25 2.69
CA GLU A 84 -27.18 -45.85 3.51
C GLU A 84 -26.49 -47.03 4.19
N ILE A 85 -25.20 -46.90 4.50
CA ILE A 85 -24.63 -46.88 5.87
C ILE A 85 -23.08 -46.93 5.78
N LEU A 86 -22.44 -46.00 6.50
CA LEU A 86 -20.99 -45.79 6.74
C LEU A 86 -20.36 -46.86 7.67
N PRO A 87 -19.08 -46.70 8.12
CA PRO A 87 -17.76 -47.04 7.55
C PRO A 87 -17.12 -48.17 8.43
N PRO A 88 -15.80 -48.34 8.75
CA PRO A 88 -14.54 -47.72 8.30
C PRO A 88 -13.37 -48.73 8.07
N THR A 89 -12.16 -48.17 7.97
CA THR A 89 -10.85 -48.71 8.44
C THR A 89 -9.92 -49.41 7.44
N GLU A 90 -8.89 -48.64 7.08
CA GLU A 90 -7.46 -48.94 7.23
C GLU A 90 -6.69 -49.88 6.29
N GLN A 91 -5.54 -49.33 5.91
CA GLN A 91 -4.24 -49.94 5.62
C GLN A 91 -4.01 -50.59 4.25
N GLY A 92 -3.13 -49.93 3.49
CA GLY A 92 -1.84 -50.55 3.21
C GLY A 92 -1.48 -50.76 1.74
N PHE A 93 -0.29 -50.23 1.40
CA PHE A 93 0.66 -50.71 0.39
C PHE A 93 0.33 -50.45 -1.10
N GLN A 94 1.11 -49.53 -1.70
CA GLN A 94 2.19 -49.79 -2.69
C GLN A 94 1.65 -50.15 -4.08
N SER A 95 1.70 -49.24 -5.06
CA SER A 95 2.84 -48.94 -5.95
C SER A 95 2.79 -49.74 -7.26
N LEU A 96 3.28 -49.10 -8.33
CA LEU A 96 3.62 -49.64 -9.67
C LEU A 96 2.43 -49.68 -10.65
N SER A 97 2.29 -48.66 -11.50
CA SER A 97 3.00 -48.44 -12.77
C SER A 97 2.39 -49.23 -13.92
N THR A 98 1.78 -48.51 -14.86
CA THR A 98 1.70 -48.93 -16.26
C THR A 98 2.03 -47.75 -17.17
N THR A 99 3.21 -47.88 -17.78
CA THR A 99 3.66 -47.25 -19.01
C THR A 99 2.67 -47.50 -20.15
N SER A 100 2.48 -46.52 -21.04
CA SER A 100 3.08 -46.52 -22.38
C SER A 100 2.31 -45.66 -23.39
N THR A 101 3.10 -44.89 -24.16
CA THR A 101 2.95 -44.54 -25.59
C THR A 101 1.64 -43.92 -26.08
N GLY A 102 1.61 -42.80 -26.81
CA GLY A 102 2.63 -42.06 -27.53
C GLY A 102 1.94 -41.31 -28.69
N SER A 103 2.67 -40.37 -29.28
CA SER A 103 2.51 -39.85 -30.65
C SER A 103 1.98 -38.42 -30.86
N SER A 104 2.88 -37.67 -31.53
CA SER A 104 2.69 -36.66 -32.58
C SER A 104 2.05 -35.30 -32.28
N CYS A 105 2.94 -34.34 -32.01
CA CYS A 105 3.22 -33.15 -32.82
C CYS A 105 2.12 -32.65 -33.78
N PHE A 106 1.61 -31.44 -33.54
CA PHE A 106 1.35 -30.45 -34.59
C PHE A 106 1.58 -29.02 -34.04
N THR A 107 2.50 -28.31 -34.67
CA THR A 107 2.70 -26.86 -34.58
C THR A 107 1.59 -26.11 -35.29
N LEU A 108 1.03 -25.08 -34.65
CA LEU A 108 0.33 -24.01 -35.36
C LEU A 108 0.65 -22.67 -34.71
N ALA A 109 1.47 -21.91 -35.43
CA ALA A 109 1.75 -20.51 -35.19
C ALA A 109 0.55 -19.68 -35.63
N SER A 110 0.10 -18.77 -34.77
CA SER A 110 -0.87 -17.74 -35.14
C SER A 110 -0.41 -16.39 -34.60
N ARG A 111 0.24 -15.61 -35.49
CA ARG A 111 0.35 -14.16 -35.39
C ARG A 111 -1.05 -13.53 -35.49
N PRO A 112 -1.28 -12.38 -34.83
CA PRO A 112 -2.17 -11.36 -35.37
C PRO A 112 -1.35 -10.16 -35.89
N SER A 113 -1.66 -9.73 -37.12
CA SER A 113 -1.22 -8.44 -37.68
C SER A 113 -2.11 -7.29 -37.23
N PRO A 114 -1.63 -6.04 -37.29
CA PRO A 114 -2.23 -4.89 -36.62
C PRO A 114 -3.15 -4.07 -37.53
N HIS A 115 -4.08 -3.32 -36.91
CA HIS A 115 -4.89 -2.28 -37.55
C HIS A 115 -4.77 -0.95 -36.78
N PRO A 116 -5.02 0.20 -37.44
CA PRO A 116 -4.02 1.26 -37.58
C PRO A 116 -4.17 2.41 -36.59
N THR A 117 -3.04 2.84 -36.01
CA THR A 117 -2.95 4.04 -35.18
C THR A 117 -2.78 5.28 -36.06
N ARG A 118 -3.70 6.25 -35.91
CA ARG A 118 -3.58 7.59 -36.51
C ARG A 118 -2.48 8.37 -35.79
N TYR A 119 -1.48 8.78 -36.55
CA TYR A 119 -0.42 9.68 -36.14
C TYR A 119 -0.93 11.10 -35.89
N ILE A 120 -0.60 11.67 -34.74
CA ILE A 120 -0.45 13.12 -34.57
C ILE A 120 1.02 13.37 -34.29
N THR A 121 1.70 13.92 -35.28
CA THR A 121 3.08 14.38 -35.24
C THR A 121 3.20 15.67 -34.43
N ALA A 122 4.02 15.66 -33.38
CA ALA A 122 4.63 16.87 -32.84
C ALA A 122 6.15 16.63 -32.71
N SER A 123 6.89 17.15 -33.69
CA SER A 123 8.34 17.14 -33.74
C SER A 123 8.92 18.06 -32.67
N ARG A 124 9.81 17.56 -31.80
CA ARG A 124 10.93 18.34 -31.28
C ARG A 124 12.21 17.52 -31.37
N ARG A 125 13.18 18.10 -32.07
CA ARG A 125 14.49 17.56 -32.44
C ARG A 125 15.40 17.49 -31.20
N PHE A 126 16.05 16.35 -31.00
CA PHE A 126 17.27 16.22 -30.20
C PHE A 126 18.48 16.26 -31.16
N PRO A 127 19.61 16.89 -30.80
CA PRO A 127 20.88 16.68 -31.50
C PRO A 127 21.63 15.45 -30.94
N PRO A 128 22.34 14.67 -31.77
CA PRO A 128 23.08 13.50 -31.35
C PRO A 128 24.58 13.78 -31.06
N ASP A 129 25.17 12.79 -30.39
CA ASP A 129 26.60 12.45 -30.30
C ASP A 129 27.52 13.23 -29.35
N ALA A 130 27.92 12.54 -28.27
CA ALA A 130 29.32 12.49 -27.85
C ALA A 130 29.64 11.14 -27.17
N GLN A 131 30.56 10.43 -27.79
CA GLN A 131 31.09 9.12 -27.42
C GLN A 131 31.95 9.14 -26.15
N TYR A 132 32.00 7.97 -25.50
CA TYR A 132 33.10 7.41 -24.70
C TYR A 132 34.12 8.39 -24.11
N LEU A 133 34.15 8.51 -22.77
CA LEU A 133 35.39 8.68 -22.00
C LEU A 133 35.16 8.23 -20.54
N ARG A 134 35.89 7.19 -20.10
CA ARG A 134 36.19 6.97 -18.68
C ARG A 134 36.96 8.18 -18.15
N PRO A 135 36.81 8.51 -16.86
CA PRO A 135 38.01 8.49 -16.03
C PRO A 135 37.81 7.93 -14.61
N THR A 136 38.90 7.34 -14.15
CA THR A 136 39.26 6.94 -12.79
C THR A 136 39.46 8.11 -11.82
N ARG A 137 39.32 7.78 -10.53
CA ARG A 137 39.89 8.37 -9.28
C ARG A 137 39.09 9.40 -8.47
N GLU A 138 38.81 8.94 -7.24
CA GLU A 138 39.04 9.59 -5.93
C GLU A 138 38.77 11.09 -5.78
N CYS A 139 37.81 11.45 -4.91
CA CYS A 139 38.07 12.51 -3.92
C CYS A 139 37.15 12.45 -2.69
N ARG A 140 37.81 12.27 -1.54
CA ARG A 140 37.63 12.91 -0.22
C ARG A 140 36.21 13.14 0.33
N ARG A 141 35.97 12.41 1.44
CA ARG A 141 35.23 12.85 2.63
C ARG A 141 35.54 14.31 2.98
N SER A 142 34.51 15.14 3.06
CA SER A 142 34.54 16.43 3.75
C SER A 142 33.70 16.33 5.02
N ARG A 143 34.35 16.56 6.17
CA ARG A 143 33.72 16.69 7.50
C ARG A 143 33.09 18.07 7.60
N PHE A 144 31.86 18.16 8.08
CA PHE A 144 31.30 19.40 8.62
C PHE A 144 31.99 19.74 9.95
N PRO A 145 32.44 20.98 10.19
CA PRO A 145 32.73 21.47 11.52
C PRO A 145 31.49 22.16 12.13
N SER A 146 31.36 21.97 13.44
CA SER A 146 30.41 22.61 14.36
C SER A 146 30.93 23.95 14.89
N SER A 147 30.06 24.95 15.04
CA SER A 147 30.17 26.05 16.02
C SER A 147 28.85 26.84 16.00
N PHE A 148 28.08 26.91 17.09
CA PHE A 148 28.20 27.77 18.30
C PHE A 148 27.93 29.26 18.07
N ASP A 149 27.12 29.78 18.99
CA ASP A 149 26.48 31.09 19.11
C ASP A 149 27.39 32.33 19.00
N SER A 150 26.83 33.45 18.54
CA SER A 150 27.01 34.78 19.15
C SER A 150 26.04 35.82 18.59
N ASP A 151 25.45 36.57 19.53
CA ASP A 151 24.68 37.81 19.38
C ASP A 151 25.49 38.95 18.73
N CYS A 152 24.80 39.88 18.04
CA CYS A 152 24.85 41.34 18.28
C CYS A 152 24.09 42.17 17.22
N SER A 153 23.10 42.93 17.71
CA SER A 153 22.81 44.37 17.50
C SER A 153 22.72 45.02 16.10
N GLU A 154 21.51 45.52 15.80
CA GLU A 154 21.09 46.81 15.20
C GLU A 154 21.93 47.49 14.09
N CYS A 155 21.28 47.71 12.93
CA CYS A 155 20.99 49.06 12.39
C CYS A 155 19.96 49.00 11.25
N SER A 156 19.06 49.98 11.27
CA SER A 156 18.01 50.31 10.30
C SER A 156 18.60 50.93 9.03
N ASP A 157 17.99 50.66 7.88
CA ASP A 157 17.70 51.68 6.87
C ASP A 157 16.71 51.16 5.81
N ASP A 158 15.69 51.99 5.57
CA ASP A 158 14.57 51.78 4.66
C ASP A 158 14.97 51.85 3.18
N ALA A 159 14.47 50.92 2.37
CA ALA A 159 14.27 51.15 0.94
C ALA A 159 13.13 50.27 0.41
N GLU A 160 11.95 50.89 0.29
CA GLU A 160 10.82 50.37 -0.48
C GLU A 160 11.24 49.99 -1.90
N LYS A 161 11.16 48.69 -2.20
CA LYS A 161 10.97 48.21 -3.56
C LYS A 161 9.81 47.23 -3.58
N ILE A 162 8.71 47.70 -4.17
CA ILE A 162 7.57 46.90 -4.60
C ILE A 162 8.11 45.86 -5.60
N VAL A 163 8.34 44.65 -5.11
CA VAL A 163 8.55 43.46 -5.93
C VAL A 163 7.23 42.71 -5.90
N GLN A 164 6.58 42.64 -7.06
CA GLN A 164 5.43 41.77 -7.29
C GLN A 164 5.79 40.36 -6.81
N GLY A 165 5.14 39.94 -5.74
CA GLY A 165 5.37 38.65 -5.11
C GLY A 165 5.05 37.52 -6.08
N THR A 166 6.08 36.90 -6.64
CA THR A 166 6.01 35.49 -7.00
C THR A 166 5.83 34.74 -5.69
N GLU A 167 4.58 34.43 -5.33
CA GLU A 167 4.29 33.47 -4.27
C GLU A 167 4.92 32.14 -4.65
N SER A 168 6.11 31.88 -4.11
CA SER A 168 6.65 30.54 -4.04
C SER A 168 5.63 29.71 -3.26
N VAL A 169 5.08 28.69 -3.91
CA VAL A 169 4.40 27.60 -3.20
C VAL A 169 5.33 27.21 -2.06
N THR A 170 4.94 27.50 -0.82
CA THR A 170 5.58 26.91 0.35
C THR A 170 5.19 25.45 0.35
N VAL A 171 5.86 24.68 -0.52
CA VAL A 171 5.99 23.24 -0.37
C VAL A 171 6.64 23.12 0.99
N VAL A 172 5.86 22.66 1.98
CA VAL A 172 6.37 22.29 3.29
C VAL A 172 7.69 21.55 3.03
N PRO A 173 8.84 22.05 3.51
CA PRO A 173 10.09 21.42 3.14
C PRO A 173 9.96 19.96 3.58
N TRP A 174 10.27 19.00 2.71
CA TRP A 174 10.01 17.59 3.01
C TRP A 174 10.74 17.12 4.29
N ASN A 175 11.80 17.85 4.66
CA ASN A 175 12.53 17.78 5.93
C ASN A 175 12.24 18.93 6.91
N GLY A 176 11.51 19.95 6.49
CA GLY A 176 11.11 21.12 7.27
C GLY A 176 9.72 20.94 7.89
N ILE A 177 9.66 21.20 9.18
CA ILE A 177 8.43 21.14 9.95
C ILE A 177 7.67 22.43 9.63
N PRO A 178 6.41 22.37 9.13
CA PRO A 178 5.59 23.56 9.14
C PRO A 178 5.24 23.79 10.61
N ARG A 179 5.98 24.70 11.27
CA ARG A 179 5.50 25.32 12.49
C ARG A 179 4.31 26.17 12.06
N ILE A 180 3.12 25.67 12.31
CA ILE A 180 1.91 26.47 12.21
C ILE A 180 1.87 27.28 13.49
N GLU A 181 2.48 28.45 13.45
CA GLU A 181 1.98 29.51 14.32
C GLU A 181 0.53 29.77 13.90
N PRO A 182 -0.43 29.83 14.83
CA PRO A 182 -1.80 30.16 14.49
C PRO A 182 -1.81 31.61 14.00
N GLN A 183 -1.59 31.82 12.71
CA GLN A 183 -1.95 33.07 12.05
C GLN A 183 -3.47 33.09 11.95
N ILE A 184 -4.09 33.60 13.02
CA ILE A 184 -5.50 33.92 13.07
C ILE A 184 -5.71 35.14 12.16
N SER A 185 -5.77 34.96 10.85
CA SER A 185 -6.08 36.07 9.95
C SER A 185 -6.95 35.67 8.76
N ALA A 186 -8.04 34.97 9.05
CA ALA A 186 -9.31 35.07 8.34
C ALA A 186 -10.32 34.26 9.16
N ASN A 187 -11.43 34.88 9.57
CA ASN A 187 -12.55 34.12 10.11
C ASN A 187 -13.32 33.59 8.89
N PHE A 188 -13.19 32.29 8.59
CA PHE A 188 -13.76 31.69 7.38
C PHE A 188 -15.29 31.70 7.36
N ASP A 189 -15.93 31.71 8.54
CA ASP A 189 -17.36 31.91 8.73
C ASP A 189 -17.62 33.11 9.66
N PRO A 190 -17.59 34.36 9.15
CA PRO A 190 -17.80 35.55 9.96
C PRO A 190 -19.23 35.68 10.49
N PHE A 191 -20.15 34.80 10.06
CA PHE A 191 -21.58 34.87 10.37
C PHE A 191 -22.09 33.69 11.19
N ASP A 192 -21.23 32.74 11.58
CA ASP A 192 -21.59 31.55 12.38
C ASP A 192 -22.77 30.76 11.76
N THR A 193 -22.74 30.62 10.44
CA THR A 193 -23.77 29.99 9.62
C THR A 193 -23.58 28.49 9.44
N LEU A 194 -22.39 27.98 9.80
CA LEU A 194 -22.08 26.56 9.79
C LEU A 194 -23.02 25.78 10.73
N ALA A 195 -23.54 24.66 10.25
CA ALA A 195 -24.46 23.79 10.99
C ALA A 195 -23.79 23.02 12.17
N VAL A 196 -22.64 23.50 12.63
CA VAL A 196 -21.68 22.80 13.49
C VAL A 196 -21.67 23.45 14.86
N GLN A 197 -22.19 22.75 15.87
CA GLN A 197 -22.32 23.26 17.25
C GLN A 197 -20.99 23.21 18.03
N PHE A 198 -19.93 23.80 17.48
CA PHE A 198 -18.61 23.85 18.12
C PHE A 198 -18.09 25.29 18.21
N PRO A 199 -17.19 25.59 19.16
CA PRO A 199 -16.60 26.92 19.28
C PRO A 199 -15.95 27.39 17.97
N ALA A 200 -16.23 28.63 17.55
CA ALA A 200 -15.77 29.19 16.28
C ALA A 200 -14.24 29.18 16.12
N ASP A 201 -13.49 29.31 17.23
CA ASP A 201 -12.03 29.17 17.24
C ASP A 201 -11.57 27.80 16.74
N VAL A 202 -12.26 26.74 17.18
CA VAL A 202 -11.94 25.36 16.82
C VAL A 202 -12.27 25.08 15.37
N VAL A 203 -13.44 25.55 14.91
CA VAL A 203 -13.87 25.42 13.51
C VAL A 203 -12.85 26.11 12.60
N ASN A 204 -12.50 27.38 12.90
CA ASN A 204 -11.56 28.15 12.11
C ASN A 204 -10.17 27.51 12.04
N ILE A 205 -9.66 26.98 13.17
CA ILE A 205 -8.40 26.21 13.21
C ILE A 205 -8.48 24.98 12.31
N CYS A 206 -9.57 24.22 12.39
CA CYS A 206 -9.73 23.00 11.59
C CYS A 206 -9.79 23.30 10.10
N GLU A 207 -10.56 24.30 9.69
CA GLU A 207 -10.74 24.71 8.28
C GLU A 207 -9.45 25.29 7.68
N THR A 208 -8.77 26.16 8.43
CA THR A 208 -7.45 26.69 8.05
C THR A 208 -6.47 25.53 7.85
N TYR A 209 -6.44 24.58 8.78
CA TYR A 209 -5.55 23.43 8.70
C TYR A 209 -5.87 22.51 7.51
N LEU A 210 -7.15 22.26 7.25
CA LEU A 210 -7.59 21.43 6.13
C LEU A 210 -7.15 22.02 4.79
N THR A 211 -7.41 23.30 4.59
CA THR A 211 -7.16 24.02 3.33
C THR A 211 -5.69 24.28 3.07
N SER A 212 -4.91 24.62 4.10
CA SER A 212 -3.50 25.00 3.95
C SER A 212 -2.51 23.84 4.12
N VAL A 213 -2.89 22.76 4.83
CA VAL A 213 -1.98 21.67 5.19
C VAL A 213 -2.49 20.31 4.74
N LEU A 214 -3.64 19.87 5.25
CA LEU A 214 -4.07 18.47 5.08
C LEU A 214 -4.33 18.13 3.61
N TRP A 215 -5.24 18.85 2.94
CA TRP A 215 -5.63 18.50 1.57
C TRP A 215 -4.53 18.71 0.53
N PRO A 216 -3.74 19.80 0.55
CA PRO A 216 -2.61 19.96 -0.37
C PRO A 216 -1.56 18.86 -0.24
N GLY A 217 -1.31 18.37 0.99
CA GLY A 217 -0.37 17.27 1.21
C GLY A 217 -0.95 15.89 0.86
N LEU A 218 -2.26 15.67 1.05
CA LEU A 218 -2.93 14.40 0.73
C LEU A 218 -3.10 14.20 -0.78
N VAL A 219 -3.49 15.25 -1.50
CA VAL A 219 -3.73 15.24 -2.96
C VAL A 219 -2.86 16.32 -3.60
N PRO A 220 -1.54 16.11 -3.71
CA PRO A 220 -0.62 17.11 -4.26
C PRO A 220 -0.91 17.32 -5.75
N ARG A 221 -1.20 18.56 -6.13
CA ARG A 221 -1.50 18.95 -7.52
C ARG A 221 -0.34 19.71 -8.15
N SER A 222 -0.22 19.60 -9.47
CA SER A 222 0.65 20.46 -10.25
C SER A 222 0.15 21.91 -10.21
N LYS A 223 1.01 22.88 -10.50
CA LYS A 223 0.72 24.33 -10.36
C LYS A 223 -0.45 24.82 -11.22
N HIS A 224 -0.86 24.04 -12.22
CA HIS A 224 -1.85 24.44 -13.23
C HIS A 224 -3.23 23.82 -13.02
N VAL A 225 -3.42 23.03 -11.96
CA VAL A 225 -4.69 22.36 -11.64
C VAL A 225 -5.32 23.01 -10.43
N GLN A 226 -6.66 23.11 -10.45
CA GLN A 226 -7.44 23.65 -9.34
C GLN A 226 -7.06 22.97 -8.02
N LYS A 227 -6.84 23.76 -6.95
CA LYS A 227 -6.49 23.20 -5.65
C LYS A 227 -7.66 22.38 -5.11
N THR A 228 -7.37 21.24 -4.48
CA THR A 228 -8.36 20.38 -3.84
C THR A 228 -9.25 21.15 -2.84
N SER A 229 -8.68 22.14 -2.16
CA SER A 229 -9.40 23.02 -1.23
C SER A 229 -10.52 23.82 -1.87
N GLU A 230 -10.39 24.23 -3.14
CA GLU A 230 -11.40 25.02 -3.85
C GLU A 230 -12.66 24.21 -4.19
N VAL A 231 -12.53 22.87 -4.20
CA VAL A 231 -13.64 21.95 -4.49
C VAL A 231 -14.22 21.37 -3.19
N TRP A 232 -13.35 20.91 -2.28
CA TRP A 232 -13.80 20.22 -1.07
C TRP A 232 -14.32 21.17 0.00
N PHE A 233 -13.81 22.40 0.08
CA PHE A 233 -14.29 23.37 1.06
C PHE A 233 -15.75 23.75 0.83
N PRO A 234 -16.19 24.24 -0.36
CA PRO A 234 -17.61 24.55 -0.59
C PRO A 234 -18.53 23.34 -0.42
N LEU A 235 -18.06 22.14 -0.81
CA LEU A 235 -18.81 20.90 -0.61
C LEU A 235 -19.04 20.61 0.88
N SER A 236 -18.02 20.85 1.73
CA SER A 236 -18.16 20.68 3.18
C SER A 236 -19.10 21.70 3.82
N LEU A 237 -19.13 22.95 3.33
CA LEU A 237 -20.10 23.94 3.80
C LEU A 237 -21.55 23.52 3.46
N SER A 238 -21.72 22.74 2.39
CA SER A 238 -23.03 22.34 1.86
C SER A 238 -23.53 21.00 2.42
N ASP A 239 -22.67 20.14 2.97
CA ASP A 239 -23.06 18.85 3.55
C ASP A 239 -22.61 18.73 5.02
N PRO A 240 -23.57 18.69 5.98
CA PRO A 240 -23.24 18.62 7.41
C PRO A 240 -22.45 17.37 7.81
N ALA A 241 -22.67 16.22 7.14
CA ALA A 241 -21.94 15.00 7.47
C ALA A 241 -20.47 15.14 7.07
N LEU A 242 -20.22 15.75 5.90
CA LEU A 242 -18.87 16.02 5.42
C LEU A 242 -18.15 17.06 6.28
N SER A 243 -18.81 18.17 6.61
CA SER A 243 -18.24 19.19 7.51
C SER A 243 -17.76 18.56 8.82
N MET A 244 -18.62 17.77 9.47
CA MET A 244 -18.29 17.10 10.73
C MET A 244 -17.14 16.07 10.57
N ALA A 245 -17.17 15.28 9.49
CA ALA A 245 -16.13 14.29 9.21
C ALA A 245 -14.77 14.94 8.92
N PHE A 246 -14.74 16.10 8.25
CA PHE A 246 -13.53 16.86 8.01
C PHE A 246 -12.97 17.50 9.27
N MET A 247 -13.79 18.03 10.17
CA MET A 247 -13.32 18.46 11.49
C MET A 247 -12.71 17.30 12.28
N PHE A 248 -13.38 16.16 12.31
CA PHE A 248 -12.86 14.94 12.95
C PHE A 248 -11.51 14.52 12.36
N GLY A 249 -11.39 14.49 11.03
CA GLY A 249 -10.15 14.18 10.33
C GLY A 249 -9.04 15.18 10.64
N SER A 250 -9.35 16.48 10.61
CA SER A 250 -8.41 17.57 10.94
C SER A 250 -7.84 17.42 12.35
N LEU A 251 -8.70 17.24 13.35
CA LEU A 251 -8.30 17.08 14.74
C LEU A 251 -7.46 15.80 14.95
N CYS A 252 -7.83 14.68 14.33
CA CYS A 252 -7.02 13.46 14.36
C CYS A 252 -5.63 13.68 13.78
N HIS A 253 -5.56 14.33 12.62
CA HIS A 253 -4.31 14.59 11.91
C HIS A 253 -3.40 15.54 12.71
N GLN A 254 -3.95 16.63 13.23
CA GLN A 254 -3.24 17.58 14.11
C GLN A 254 -2.69 16.90 15.35
N ARG A 255 -3.48 16.03 16.00
CA ARG A 255 -3.05 15.28 17.18
C ARG A 255 -1.85 14.37 16.89
N VAL A 256 -1.89 13.61 15.79
CA VAL A 256 -0.77 12.75 15.41
C VAL A 256 0.46 13.59 15.06
N GLN A 257 0.29 14.69 14.33
CA GLN A 257 1.41 15.61 14.06
C GLN A 257 2.02 16.16 15.36
N TRP A 258 1.19 16.51 16.34
CA TRP A 258 1.66 16.98 17.64
C TRP A 258 2.53 15.92 18.35
N TYR A 259 2.07 14.66 18.42
CA TYR A 259 2.87 13.56 18.96
C TYR A 259 4.15 13.30 18.15
N ASN A 260 4.08 13.44 16.83
CA ASN A 260 5.23 13.26 15.94
C ASN A 260 6.29 14.36 16.09
N GLN A 261 5.90 15.57 16.53
CA GLN A 261 6.80 16.73 16.65
C GLN A 261 7.46 16.88 18.03
N ASN A 262 7.03 16.14 19.06
CA ASN A 262 7.55 16.23 20.42
C ASN A 262 7.58 17.69 20.95
N SER A 263 6.58 18.49 20.56
CA SER A 263 6.48 19.90 20.93
C SER A 263 6.13 20.04 22.41
N ALA A 264 7.15 20.13 23.26
CA ALA A 264 7.01 20.48 24.66
C ALA A 264 6.41 21.90 24.75
N GLY A 265 5.15 22.02 25.17
CA GLY A 265 4.56 23.33 25.48
C GLY A 265 3.05 23.50 25.26
N SER A 266 2.40 22.70 24.41
CA SER A 266 0.93 22.76 24.27
C SER A 266 0.38 21.42 23.80
N GLY A 267 0.07 20.52 24.74
CA GLY A 267 -0.56 19.23 24.46
C GLY A 267 -1.80 19.36 23.59
N PHE A 268 -2.10 18.32 22.79
CA PHE A 268 -3.48 18.06 22.38
C PHE A 268 -4.29 17.76 23.64
N GLY A 269 -4.72 18.82 24.32
CA GLY A 269 -5.15 18.74 25.70
C GLY A 269 -6.52 18.08 25.86
N PRO A 270 -6.97 17.85 27.12
CA PRO A 270 -8.25 17.21 27.40
C PRO A 270 -9.47 17.90 26.74
N LYS A 271 -9.38 19.22 26.48
CA LYS A 271 -10.40 19.98 25.73
C LYS A 271 -10.52 19.45 24.29
N TYR A 272 -9.42 19.44 23.54
CA TYR A 272 -9.39 18.99 22.14
C TYR A 272 -9.69 17.49 22.02
N GLN A 273 -9.29 16.68 23.00
CA GLN A 273 -9.64 15.25 23.04
C GLN A 273 -11.16 15.03 23.21
N ARG A 274 -11.84 15.80 24.05
CA ARG A 274 -13.30 15.74 24.18
C ARG A 274 -14.01 16.19 22.89
N ILE A 275 -13.53 17.28 22.29
CA ILE A 275 -14.06 17.78 21.01
C ILE A 275 -13.90 16.72 19.92
N LEU A 276 -12.73 16.09 19.83
CA LEU A 276 -12.46 15.04 18.85
C LEU A 276 -13.44 13.86 18.98
N GLN A 277 -13.71 13.42 20.20
CA GLN A 277 -14.66 12.34 20.47
C GLN A 277 -16.10 12.72 20.12
N GLU A 278 -16.49 13.97 20.41
CA GLU A 278 -17.82 14.47 20.02
C GLU A 278 -17.95 14.57 18.50
N CYS A 279 -16.92 15.05 17.79
CA CYS A 279 -16.89 15.09 16.32
C CYS A 279 -17.05 13.69 15.73
N GLU A 280 -16.35 12.69 16.28
CA GLU A 280 -16.48 11.28 15.86
C GLU A 280 -17.94 10.78 15.99
N LEU A 281 -18.56 11.00 17.15
CA LEU A 281 -19.93 10.55 17.42
C LEU A 281 -20.94 11.26 16.52
N GLN A 282 -20.80 12.58 16.34
CA GLN A 282 -21.70 13.35 15.48
C GLN A 282 -21.53 12.99 14.00
N ALA A 283 -20.29 12.79 13.52
CA ALA A 283 -20.03 12.34 12.16
C ALA A 283 -20.75 11.01 11.88
N ILE A 284 -20.63 10.03 12.79
CA ILE A 284 -21.32 8.74 12.65
C ILE A 284 -22.84 8.91 12.58
N ARG A 285 -23.43 9.77 13.43
CA ARG A 285 -24.88 10.04 13.42
C ARG A 285 -25.34 10.68 12.11
N LEU A 286 -24.60 11.67 11.61
CA LEU A 286 -24.93 12.38 10.37
C LEU A 286 -24.75 11.49 9.15
N ILE A 287 -23.67 10.71 9.09
CA ILE A 287 -23.44 9.71 8.03
C ILE A 287 -24.55 8.67 8.05
N ASN A 288 -24.89 8.07 9.19
CA ASN A 288 -25.98 7.10 9.29
C ASN A 288 -27.34 7.68 8.87
N THR A 289 -27.56 8.98 9.08
CA THR A 289 -28.76 9.67 8.61
C THR A 289 -28.72 9.84 7.09
N ALA A 290 -27.60 10.26 6.52
CA ALA A 290 -27.39 10.37 5.08
C ALA A 290 -27.55 9.01 4.36
N MET A 291 -27.14 7.92 5.01
CA MET A 291 -27.24 6.55 4.49
C MET A 291 -28.68 6.04 4.36
N LYS A 292 -29.65 6.65 5.05
CA LYS A 292 -31.08 6.30 4.93
C LYS A 292 -31.69 6.78 3.61
N ASP A 293 -31.11 7.82 3.01
CA ASP A 293 -31.55 8.36 1.72
C ASP A 293 -30.79 7.68 0.58
N PRO A 294 -31.46 6.93 -0.33
CA PRO A 294 -30.82 6.24 -1.45
C PRO A 294 -30.03 7.17 -2.39
N SER A 295 -30.46 8.42 -2.55
CA SER A 295 -29.82 9.38 -3.44
C SER A 295 -28.56 9.97 -2.82
N ARG A 296 -28.60 10.21 -1.49
CA ARG A 296 -27.50 10.80 -0.75
C ARG A 296 -26.45 9.79 -0.32
N ARG A 297 -26.81 8.52 -0.06
CA ARG A 297 -25.89 7.51 0.51
C ARG A 297 -24.66 7.21 -0.35
N ILE A 298 -24.73 7.45 -1.67
CA ILE A 298 -23.63 7.28 -2.62
C ILE A 298 -23.11 8.62 -3.16
N SER A 299 -23.43 9.74 -2.49
CA SER A 299 -22.91 11.04 -2.88
C SER A 299 -21.42 11.15 -2.57
N ASP A 300 -20.74 12.01 -3.32
CA ASP A 300 -19.30 12.28 -3.13
C ASP A 300 -19.00 12.79 -1.71
N ALA A 301 -19.93 13.55 -1.11
CA ALA A 301 -19.83 14.03 0.26
C ALA A 301 -19.89 12.89 1.29
N VAL A 302 -20.80 11.92 1.12
CA VAL A 302 -20.87 10.75 2.01
C VAL A 302 -19.65 9.85 1.84
N LEU A 303 -19.16 9.66 0.61
CA LEU A 303 -17.96 8.88 0.34
C LEU A 303 -16.72 9.48 1.02
N LEU A 304 -16.50 10.80 0.90
CA LEU A 304 -15.45 11.51 1.64
C LEU A 304 -15.61 11.37 3.16
N SER A 305 -16.84 11.51 3.66
CA SER A 305 -17.13 11.38 5.09
C SER A 305 -16.76 10.00 5.62
N VAL A 306 -17.16 8.94 4.91
CA VAL A 306 -16.84 7.56 5.28
C VAL A 306 -15.34 7.29 5.16
N ALA A 307 -14.65 7.86 4.17
CA ALA A 307 -13.19 7.76 4.06
C ALA A 307 -12.47 8.40 5.26
N CYS A 308 -12.96 9.54 5.76
CA CYS A 308 -12.46 10.11 7.01
C CYS A 308 -12.66 9.15 8.19
N MET A 309 -13.84 8.54 8.34
CA MET A 309 -14.10 7.55 9.40
C MET A 309 -13.25 6.28 9.26
N ALA A 310 -12.87 5.93 8.04
CA ALA A 310 -12.09 4.73 7.76
C ALA A 310 -10.61 4.84 8.14
N HIS A 311 -10.04 6.05 8.06
CA HIS A 311 -8.60 6.29 8.28
C HIS A 311 -8.28 7.18 9.47
N HIS A 312 -9.29 7.54 10.28
CA HIS A 312 -9.11 8.33 11.49
C HIS A 312 -9.82 7.65 12.66
N GLN A 313 -9.19 7.70 13.82
CA GLN A 313 -9.74 7.15 15.06
C GLN A 313 -9.39 8.06 16.20
N ALA A 314 -10.34 8.31 17.11
CA ALA A 314 -10.08 9.14 18.29
C ALA A 314 -9.23 8.44 19.37
N MET A 315 -8.27 7.56 19.03
CA MET A 315 -7.49 6.68 19.96
C MET A 315 -6.96 7.37 21.23
N ASP A 316 -6.82 6.62 22.33
CA ASP A 316 -6.33 7.17 23.60
C ASP A 316 -4.83 7.46 23.55
N GLU A 317 -4.37 8.43 24.35
CA GLU A 317 -2.97 8.86 24.43
C GLU A 317 -1.97 7.71 24.61
N ALA A 318 -2.34 6.67 25.36
CA ALA A 318 -1.48 5.53 25.66
C ALA A 318 -1.00 4.80 24.39
N PHE A 319 -1.79 4.86 23.31
CA PHE A 319 -1.43 4.29 22.02
C PHE A 319 -0.20 4.98 21.41
N PHE A 320 -0.09 6.30 21.57
CA PHE A 320 0.99 7.11 20.99
C PHE A 320 2.27 7.17 21.84
N ARG A 321 2.22 6.71 23.10
CA ARG A 321 3.38 6.76 24.02
C ARG A 321 4.49 5.76 23.67
N ARG A 322 4.20 4.73 22.87
CA ARG A 322 5.21 3.75 22.42
C ARG A 322 5.66 4.09 21.00
N ARG A 323 6.61 5.02 20.88
CA ARG A 323 7.33 5.18 19.61
C ARG A 323 8.18 3.94 19.35
N LEU A 324 7.68 3.06 18.49
CA LEU A 324 8.49 2.03 17.89
C LEU A 324 9.11 2.62 16.61
N PRO A 325 10.45 2.75 16.53
CA PRO A 325 11.09 3.13 15.28
C PRO A 325 10.87 2.03 14.24
N THR A 326 10.78 2.41 12.97
CA THR A 326 10.88 1.43 11.88
C THR A 326 12.35 1.14 11.61
N PRO A 327 12.72 -0.11 11.28
CA PRO A 327 14.12 -0.44 10.99
C PRO A 327 14.61 0.15 9.66
N PHE A 328 13.72 0.66 8.81
CA PHE A 328 14.07 1.33 7.55
C PHE A 328 14.06 2.86 7.70
N LYS A 329 14.99 3.52 7.00
CA LYS A 329 15.15 4.99 6.97
C LYS A 329 14.82 5.56 5.58
N ALA A 330 13.66 5.22 5.04
CA ALA A 330 13.25 5.70 3.72
C ALA A 330 13.08 7.23 3.67
N PRO A 331 13.36 7.88 2.52
CA PRO A 331 12.98 9.26 2.27
C PRO A 331 11.47 9.41 2.03
N PHE A 332 10.99 10.65 1.93
CA PHE A 332 9.59 10.98 1.59
C PHE A 332 8.53 10.31 2.47
N GLN A 333 8.83 10.03 3.74
CA GLN A 333 7.89 9.41 4.70
C GLN A 333 6.59 10.21 4.89
N ARG A 334 6.62 11.52 4.59
CA ARG A 334 5.49 12.44 4.70
C ARG A 334 4.66 12.56 3.42
N LEU A 335 5.06 11.93 2.31
CA LEU A 335 4.33 12.01 1.05
C LEU A 335 2.93 11.41 1.21
N GLN A 336 1.90 12.21 0.88
CA GLN A 336 0.49 11.92 1.20
C GLN A 336 0.22 11.63 2.68
N TRP A 337 0.98 12.26 3.58
CA TRP A 337 0.85 12.11 5.03
C TRP A 337 0.93 10.66 5.53
N LEU A 338 1.71 9.81 4.85
CA LEU A 338 1.85 8.41 5.23
C LEU A 338 2.40 8.24 6.66
N ASN A 339 3.27 9.15 7.10
CA ASN A 339 3.75 9.24 8.48
C ASN A 339 2.67 9.63 9.52
N VAL A 340 1.49 10.08 9.09
CA VAL A 340 0.34 10.36 9.95
C VAL A 340 -0.67 9.22 9.85
N TYR A 341 -1.09 8.87 8.63
CA TYR A 341 -2.06 7.79 8.43
C TYR A 341 -1.53 6.42 8.87
N GLY A 342 -0.23 6.16 8.75
CA GLY A 342 0.38 4.94 9.28
C GLY A 342 0.50 4.87 10.81
N PHE A 343 0.13 5.93 11.53
CA PHE A 343 -0.09 5.92 12.99
C PHE A 343 -1.56 5.72 13.35
N LEU A 344 -2.47 5.72 12.39
CA LEU A 344 -3.90 5.56 12.59
C LEU A 344 -4.33 4.23 11.95
N PRO A 345 -4.54 3.17 12.74
CA PRO A 345 -5.00 1.89 12.21
C PRO A 345 -6.29 2.07 11.39
N PRO A 346 -6.39 1.49 10.18
CA PRO A 346 -7.62 1.53 9.41
C PRO A 346 -8.79 0.89 10.18
N ASN A 347 -9.95 1.55 10.20
CA ASN A 347 -11.17 0.94 10.72
C ASN A 347 -11.80 0.06 9.63
N MET A 348 -11.60 -1.25 9.74
CA MET A 348 -12.00 -2.21 8.72
C MET A 348 -13.51 -2.24 8.42
N VAL A 349 -14.38 -1.85 9.37
CA VAL A 349 -15.82 -1.76 9.13
C VAL A 349 -16.13 -0.58 8.20
N HIS A 350 -15.52 0.57 8.47
CA HIS A 350 -15.68 1.76 7.62
C HIS A 350 -15.00 1.57 6.26
N ILE A 351 -13.82 0.91 6.21
CA ILE A 351 -13.17 0.55 4.94
C ILE A 351 -14.08 -0.31 4.08
N GLN A 352 -14.64 -1.38 4.63
CA GLN A 352 -15.51 -2.26 3.85
C GLN A 352 -16.77 -1.51 3.36
N GLY A 353 -17.38 -0.71 4.23
CA GLY A 353 -18.50 0.15 3.83
C GLY A 353 -18.13 1.11 2.71
N LEU A 354 -16.94 1.73 2.78
CA LEU A 354 -16.42 2.61 1.74
C LEU A 354 -16.24 1.88 0.41
N LEU A 355 -15.58 0.72 0.41
CA LEU A 355 -15.37 -0.10 -0.78
C LEU A 355 -16.72 -0.45 -1.45
N GLN A 356 -17.70 -0.86 -0.65
CA GLN A 356 -19.03 -1.20 -1.15
C GLN A 356 -19.76 0.01 -1.73
N LEU A 357 -19.67 1.18 -1.09
CA LEU A 357 -20.29 2.41 -1.58
C LEU A 357 -19.68 2.88 -2.90
N VAL A 358 -18.35 2.81 -3.05
CA VAL A 358 -17.66 3.14 -4.32
C VAL A 358 -18.06 2.14 -5.41
N LYS A 359 -18.14 0.83 -5.11
CA LYS A 359 -18.63 -0.18 -6.06
C LYS A 359 -20.08 0.10 -6.48
N LEU A 360 -20.96 0.44 -5.53
CA LEU A 360 -22.36 0.81 -5.81
C LEU A 360 -22.49 2.08 -6.67
N ARG A 361 -21.53 3.01 -6.56
CA ARG A 361 -21.46 4.22 -7.38
C ARG A 361 -21.00 3.93 -8.82
N GLY A 362 -20.45 2.75 -9.10
CA GLY A 362 -19.93 2.34 -10.41
C GLY A 362 -18.40 2.30 -10.52
N GLY A 363 -17.68 2.41 -9.40
CA GLY A 363 -16.22 2.42 -9.34
C GLY A 363 -15.62 3.83 -9.35
N LEU A 364 -14.28 3.92 -9.33
CA LEU A 364 -13.55 5.19 -9.18
C LEU A 364 -13.84 6.21 -10.29
N LYS A 365 -14.06 5.74 -11.53
CA LYS A 365 -14.36 6.58 -12.71
C LYS A 365 -15.66 7.38 -12.60
N GLU A 366 -16.59 6.97 -11.73
CA GLU A 366 -17.87 7.66 -11.52
C GLU A 366 -17.80 8.72 -10.42
N LEU A 367 -16.64 8.87 -9.76
CA LEU A 367 -16.42 9.89 -8.74
C LEU A 367 -16.01 11.18 -9.43
N ARG A 368 -16.92 12.17 -9.46
CA ARG A 368 -16.75 13.39 -10.26
C ARG A 368 -16.06 14.52 -9.49
N THR A 369 -16.12 14.50 -8.17
CA THR A 369 -15.42 15.47 -7.33
C THR A 369 -13.92 15.32 -7.50
N SER A 370 -13.25 16.38 -7.96
CA SER A 370 -11.81 16.34 -8.23
C SER A 370 -11.02 15.88 -6.99
N GLY A 371 -10.12 14.93 -7.20
CA GLY A 371 -9.26 14.36 -6.15
C GLY A 371 -9.92 13.28 -5.29
N LEU A 372 -11.24 13.09 -5.39
CA LEU A 372 -11.94 12.04 -4.65
C LEU A 372 -11.50 10.65 -5.10
N ALA A 373 -11.47 10.39 -6.42
CA ALA A 373 -11.02 9.11 -6.96
C ALA A 373 -9.57 8.76 -6.54
N ALA A 374 -8.65 9.74 -6.63
CA ALA A 374 -7.29 9.59 -6.17
C ALA A 374 -7.20 9.29 -4.66
N THR A 375 -8.05 9.94 -3.85
CA THR A 375 -8.12 9.71 -2.39
C THR A 375 -8.63 8.31 -2.07
N MET A 376 -9.67 7.83 -2.80
CA MET A 376 -10.18 6.47 -2.65
C MET A 376 -9.14 5.43 -3.07
N CYS A 377 -8.41 5.68 -4.17
CA CYS A 377 -7.32 4.81 -4.62
C CYS A 377 -6.18 4.76 -3.61
N PHE A 378 -5.75 5.91 -3.07
CA PHE A 378 -4.74 5.96 -2.01
C PHE A 378 -5.20 5.21 -0.74
N SER A 379 -6.45 5.40 -0.33
CA SER A 379 -7.07 4.67 0.79
C SER A 379 -6.99 3.15 0.58
N ASP A 380 -7.30 2.69 -0.63
CA ASP A 380 -7.25 1.27 -1.01
C ASP A 380 -5.80 0.75 -1.01
N ILE A 381 -4.86 1.45 -1.65
CA ILE A 381 -3.43 1.09 -1.66
C ILE A 381 -2.86 1.04 -0.24
N PHE A 382 -3.15 2.03 0.62
CA PHE A 382 -2.68 2.06 1.99
C PHE A 382 -3.21 0.85 2.78
N THR A 383 -4.50 0.58 2.70
CA THR A 383 -5.11 -0.55 3.39
C THR A 383 -4.58 -1.89 2.88
N ALA A 384 -4.48 -2.03 1.57
CA ALA A 384 -3.91 -3.19 0.91
C ALA A 384 -2.43 -3.40 1.29
N SER A 385 -1.68 -2.32 1.51
CA SER A 385 -0.30 -2.37 2.00
C SER A 385 -0.23 -2.88 3.44
N VAL A 386 -1.07 -2.35 4.34
CA VAL A 386 -1.15 -2.79 5.75
C VAL A 386 -1.53 -4.27 5.86
N LEU A 387 -2.37 -4.77 4.96
CA LEU A 387 -2.84 -6.16 4.99
C LEU A 387 -2.02 -7.09 4.10
N PHE A 388 -1.11 -6.54 3.30
CA PHE A 388 -0.35 -7.21 2.24
C PHE A 388 -1.25 -8.06 1.33
N ILE A 389 -2.19 -7.39 0.68
CA ILE A 389 -3.10 -7.97 -0.32
C ILE A 389 -3.15 -7.13 -1.59
N LYS A 390 -3.77 -7.66 -2.65
CA LYS A 390 -4.06 -6.89 -3.86
C LYS A 390 -5.11 -5.79 -3.58
N PRO A 391 -4.92 -4.56 -4.07
CA PRO A 391 -5.93 -3.50 -3.98
C PRO A 391 -7.26 -3.88 -4.64
N SER A 392 -8.37 -3.36 -4.13
CA SER A 392 -9.74 -3.64 -4.60
C SER A 392 -10.13 -2.93 -5.89
N PHE A 393 -9.49 -1.80 -6.21
CA PHE A 393 -9.76 -1.00 -7.40
C PHE A 393 -8.62 -1.05 -8.41
N GLU A 394 -8.91 -0.64 -9.64
CA GLU A 394 -7.86 -0.28 -10.59
C GLU A 394 -7.13 0.99 -10.12
N PHE A 395 -5.86 1.12 -10.50
CA PHE A 395 -5.06 2.28 -10.13
C PHE A 395 -5.67 3.58 -10.70
N TRP A 396 -5.70 4.63 -9.87
CA TRP A 396 -6.15 5.96 -10.25
C TRP A 396 -5.14 7.02 -9.80
N PRO A 397 -4.55 7.80 -10.72
CA PRO A 397 -3.54 8.80 -10.38
C PRO A 397 -4.14 10.04 -9.71
N VAL A 398 -3.30 10.76 -8.97
CA VAL A 398 -3.59 12.08 -8.40
C VAL A 398 -3.81 13.12 -9.49
N ASP A 399 -3.03 13.07 -10.57
CA ASP A 399 -3.28 13.86 -11.77
C ASP A 399 -4.00 13.03 -12.82
N GLU A 400 -5.25 13.39 -13.08
CA GLU A 400 -6.14 12.68 -13.99
C GLU A 400 -5.65 12.69 -15.45
N SER A 401 -4.76 13.62 -15.83
CA SER A 401 -4.12 13.60 -17.14
C SER A 401 -3.24 12.38 -17.38
N ARG A 402 -2.87 11.66 -16.30
CA ARG A 402 -2.03 10.46 -16.31
C ARG A 402 -2.85 9.18 -16.22
N CYS A 403 -4.18 9.27 -16.25
CA CYS A 403 -5.05 8.10 -16.29
C CYS A 403 -4.73 7.22 -17.52
N GLY A 404 -4.58 5.92 -17.29
CA GLY A 404 -4.30 4.95 -18.35
C GLY A 404 -2.83 4.86 -18.79
N LEU A 405 -1.92 5.68 -18.23
CA LEU A 405 -0.49 5.48 -18.45
C LEU A 405 -0.04 4.14 -17.85
N THR A 406 0.86 3.45 -18.56
CA THR A 406 1.44 2.21 -18.05
C THR A 406 2.50 2.49 -16.99
N LEU A 407 2.88 1.44 -16.25
CA LEU A 407 3.99 1.50 -15.30
C LEU A 407 5.30 1.94 -15.97
N GLN A 408 5.53 1.42 -17.17
CA GLN A 408 6.67 1.73 -18.05
C GLN A 408 6.69 3.22 -18.43
N ASP A 409 5.56 3.74 -18.92
CA ASP A 409 5.44 5.15 -19.34
C ASP A 409 5.69 6.11 -18.16
N LEU A 410 5.09 5.82 -17.00
CA LEU A 410 5.13 6.72 -15.85
C LEU A 410 6.52 6.76 -15.18
N LEU A 411 7.27 5.66 -15.24
CA LEU A 411 8.60 5.53 -14.64
C LEU A 411 9.75 5.66 -15.65
N GLY A 412 9.44 5.77 -16.95
CA GLY A 412 10.41 6.04 -18.01
C GLY A 412 11.34 4.84 -18.32
N PHE A 413 10.79 3.64 -18.44
CA PHE A 413 11.52 2.46 -18.90
C PHE A 413 10.71 1.66 -19.93
N ASP A 414 11.33 0.68 -20.59
CA ASP A 414 10.70 -0.16 -21.61
C ASP A 414 11.03 -1.65 -21.41
N GLN A 415 10.46 -2.50 -22.26
CA GLN A 415 10.68 -3.96 -22.22
C GLN A 415 12.16 -4.35 -22.30
N SER A 416 12.99 -3.62 -23.05
CA SER A 416 14.42 -3.94 -23.17
C SER A 416 15.15 -3.77 -21.84
N HIS A 417 14.75 -2.80 -21.03
CA HIS A 417 15.29 -2.60 -19.69
C HIS A 417 14.90 -3.74 -18.73
N ILE A 418 13.70 -4.30 -18.90
CA ILE A 418 13.21 -5.45 -18.13
C ILE A 418 14.03 -6.70 -18.50
N ASP A 419 14.12 -7.01 -19.80
CA ASP A 419 14.76 -8.20 -20.34
C ASP A 419 16.26 -8.24 -19.98
N ASN A 420 16.96 -7.12 -20.18
CA ASN A 420 18.37 -6.98 -19.81
C ASN A 420 18.60 -6.86 -18.30
N GLY A 421 17.56 -6.49 -17.55
CA GLY A 421 17.57 -6.29 -16.11
C GLY A 421 17.20 -7.55 -15.34
N PHE A 422 15.95 -7.62 -14.88
CA PHE A 422 15.46 -8.69 -14.02
C PHE A 422 14.90 -9.89 -14.79
N GLY A 423 14.58 -9.74 -16.09
CA GLY A 423 14.10 -10.83 -16.93
C GLY A 423 15.10 -11.98 -17.08
N ARG A 424 16.40 -11.67 -16.94
CA ARG A 424 17.46 -12.70 -16.90
C ARG A 424 17.32 -13.70 -15.76
N PHE A 425 16.57 -13.38 -14.70
CA PHE A 425 16.37 -14.27 -13.55
C PHE A 425 15.17 -15.23 -13.70
N HIS A 426 14.59 -15.37 -14.89
CA HIS A 426 13.43 -16.25 -15.12
C HIS A 426 13.65 -17.69 -14.64
N TYR A 427 14.86 -18.23 -14.79
CA TYR A 427 15.19 -19.61 -14.39
C TYR A 427 15.07 -19.88 -12.88
N MET A 428 15.08 -18.84 -12.03
CA MET A 428 14.91 -18.95 -10.58
C MET A 428 13.48 -18.63 -10.12
N GLY A 429 12.49 -18.59 -11.02
CA GLY A 429 11.08 -18.32 -10.68
C GLY A 429 10.70 -16.83 -10.72
N MET A 430 11.54 -15.97 -11.30
CA MET A 430 11.18 -14.58 -11.58
C MET A 430 10.25 -14.53 -12.81
N THR A 431 8.94 -14.41 -12.59
CA THR A 431 7.98 -14.28 -13.70
C THR A 431 8.19 -12.95 -14.45
N PRO A 432 7.72 -12.81 -15.71
CA PRO A 432 7.82 -11.54 -16.43
C PRO A 432 7.19 -10.37 -15.66
N GLN A 433 6.06 -10.59 -14.97
CA GLN A 433 5.44 -9.54 -14.16
C GLN A 433 6.30 -9.16 -12.95
N MET A 434 6.92 -10.14 -12.28
CA MET A 434 7.82 -9.85 -11.16
C MET A 434 9.08 -9.12 -11.62
N ALA A 435 9.63 -9.47 -12.79
CA ALA A 435 10.76 -8.77 -13.38
C ALA A 435 10.43 -7.30 -13.70
N GLU A 436 9.24 -7.04 -14.27
CA GLU A 436 8.75 -5.69 -14.52
C GLU A 436 8.60 -4.89 -13.22
N VAL A 437 7.98 -5.48 -12.19
CA VAL A 437 7.81 -4.83 -10.88
C VAL A 437 9.16 -4.52 -10.22
N PHE A 438 10.12 -5.46 -10.24
CA PHE A 438 11.44 -5.22 -9.70
C PHE A 438 12.18 -4.12 -10.47
N HIS A 439 12.00 -4.05 -11.80
CA HIS A 439 12.53 -2.96 -12.59
C HIS A 439 11.90 -1.62 -12.20
N ALA A 440 10.57 -1.58 -12.07
CA ALA A 440 9.84 -0.39 -11.64
C ALA A 440 10.30 0.12 -10.27
N VAL A 441 10.51 -0.79 -9.29
CA VAL A 441 11.06 -0.44 -7.98
C VAL A 441 12.45 0.19 -8.12
N ARG A 442 13.32 -0.40 -8.94
CA ARG A 442 14.65 0.16 -9.20
C ARG A 442 14.58 1.55 -9.85
N SER A 443 13.70 1.74 -10.84
CA SER A 443 13.50 3.02 -11.50
C SER A 443 12.97 4.08 -10.52
N TYR A 444 12.00 3.74 -9.68
CA TYR A 444 11.48 4.64 -8.65
C TYR A 444 12.55 5.03 -7.62
N ILE A 445 13.41 4.11 -7.17
CA ILE A 445 14.54 4.44 -6.28
C ILE A 445 15.47 5.45 -6.94
N ASN A 446 15.77 5.29 -8.23
CA ASN A 446 16.62 6.23 -8.96
C ASN A 446 15.95 7.60 -9.12
N ILE A 447 14.64 7.65 -9.37
CA ILE A 447 13.85 8.90 -9.37
C ILE A 447 13.95 9.57 -8.00
N VAL A 448 13.77 8.82 -6.90
CA VAL A 448 13.88 9.31 -5.52
C VAL A 448 15.27 9.88 -5.23
N ARG A 449 16.35 9.22 -5.68
CA ARG A 449 17.72 9.74 -5.51
C ARG A 449 17.90 11.08 -6.22
N ASN A 450 17.35 11.22 -7.43
CA ASN A 450 17.47 12.44 -8.23
C ASN A 450 16.55 13.56 -7.73
N SER A 451 15.36 13.22 -7.22
CA SER A 451 14.37 14.20 -6.72
C SER A 451 14.77 14.84 -5.40
N LEU A 452 15.71 14.27 -4.66
CA LEU A 452 16.31 14.91 -3.48
C LEU A 452 17.25 16.06 -3.85
N ILE A 453 17.66 16.16 -5.12
CA ILE A 453 18.60 17.17 -5.62
C ILE A 453 17.87 18.30 -6.34
N GLU A 454 16.76 18.00 -7.03
CA GLU A 454 16.02 18.93 -7.88
C GLU A 454 14.60 19.18 -7.38
N GLY A 455 14.02 20.34 -7.72
CA GLY A 455 12.63 20.70 -7.41
C GLY A 455 11.60 19.88 -8.19
N TYR A 456 11.53 18.58 -7.89
CA TYR A 456 10.73 17.58 -8.61
C TYR A 456 9.22 17.77 -8.41
N ASP A 457 8.43 17.44 -9.43
CA ASP A 457 6.96 17.48 -9.33
C ASP A 457 6.46 16.44 -8.32
N VAL A 458 5.94 16.93 -7.19
CA VAL A 458 5.42 16.12 -6.09
C VAL A 458 4.22 15.29 -6.53
N SER A 459 3.37 15.82 -7.42
CA SER A 459 2.23 15.09 -7.96
C SER A 459 2.70 13.91 -8.80
N LEU A 460 3.77 14.13 -9.59
CA LEU A 460 4.40 13.07 -10.37
C LEU A 460 5.02 11.98 -9.48
N LEU A 461 5.82 12.40 -8.49
CA LEU A 461 6.46 11.49 -7.54
C LEU A 461 5.43 10.64 -6.79
N THR A 462 4.28 11.25 -6.45
CA THR A 462 3.19 10.58 -5.75
C THR A 462 2.60 9.45 -6.57
N ASP A 463 2.28 9.68 -7.85
CA ASP A 463 1.71 8.62 -8.68
C ASP A 463 2.74 7.56 -9.06
N GLN A 464 4.00 7.95 -9.29
CA GLN A 464 5.10 7.01 -9.50
C GLN A 464 5.23 6.07 -8.29
N ARG A 465 5.23 6.61 -7.07
CA ARG A 465 5.24 5.81 -5.84
C ARG A 465 4.01 4.92 -5.74
N ASN A 466 2.81 5.49 -5.90
CA ASN A 466 1.56 4.77 -5.67
C ASN A 466 1.35 3.66 -6.70
N LEU A 467 1.68 3.89 -7.97
CA LEU A 467 1.60 2.88 -9.02
C LEU A 467 2.65 1.78 -8.80
N THR A 468 3.86 2.13 -8.36
CA THR A 468 4.88 1.14 -7.97
C THR A 468 4.37 0.28 -6.80
N GLN A 469 3.81 0.89 -5.75
CA GLN A 469 3.24 0.14 -4.62
C GLN A 469 2.06 -0.73 -5.04
N TYR A 470 1.16 -0.20 -5.86
CA TYR A 470 0.01 -0.91 -6.40
C TYR A 470 0.42 -2.18 -7.16
N THR A 471 1.44 -2.06 -8.02
CA THR A 471 1.92 -3.18 -8.85
C THR A 471 2.66 -4.23 -8.03
N ILE A 472 3.43 -3.85 -7.00
CA ILE A 472 4.00 -4.80 -6.03
C ILE A 472 2.91 -5.61 -5.34
N LEU A 473 1.87 -4.94 -4.83
CA LEU A 473 0.74 -5.61 -4.15
C LEU A 473 -0.11 -6.46 -5.09
N SER A 474 -0.06 -6.17 -6.39
CA SER A 474 -0.75 -6.92 -7.43
C SER A 474 0.04 -8.13 -7.92
N LEU A 475 1.28 -8.34 -7.46
CA LEU A 475 2.01 -9.57 -7.76
C LEU A 475 1.24 -10.79 -7.25
N PRO A 476 0.97 -11.77 -8.14
CA PRO A 476 0.15 -12.90 -7.78
C PRO A 476 0.87 -13.81 -6.79
N PRO A 477 0.19 -14.29 -5.73
CA PRO A 477 0.80 -15.23 -4.79
C PRO A 477 0.79 -16.64 -5.39
N ILE A 478 1.59 -17.53 -4.79
CA ILE A 478 1.81 -18.87 -5.33
C ILE A 478 0.54 -19.72 -5.48
N GLU A 479 -0.49 -19.46 -4.67
CA GLU A 479 -1.77 -20.16 -4.79
C GLU A 479 -2.43 -19.95 -6.16
N THR A 480 -2.07 -18.86 -6.85
CA THR A 480 -2.61 -18.51 -8.18
C THR A 480 -1.65 -18.84 -9.32
N THR A 481 -0.33 -18.75 -9.11
CA THR A 481 0.68 -18.92 -10.18
C THR A 481 1.43 -20.24 -10.15
N ARG A 482 1.06 -21.17 -9.26
CA ARG A 482 1.77 -22.46 -9.14
C ARG A 482 1.98 -23.20 -10.46
N HIS A 483 1.03 -23.09 -11.38
CA HIS A 483 1.04 -23.73 -12.69
C HIS A 483 2.07 -23.14 -13.67
N GLU A 484 2.60 -21.96 -13.40
CA GLU A 484 3.61 -21.28 -14.23
C GLU A 484 5.04 -21.80 -13.99
N PHE A 485 5.24 -22.61 -12.95
CA PHE A 485 6.57 -23.06 -12.52
C PHE A 485 6.82 -24.53 -12.82
N THR A 486 8.08 -24.84 -13.15
CA THR A 486 8.49 -26.20 -13.54
C THR A 486 8.93 -27.06 -12.35
N ASP A 487 9.41 -26.43 -11.27
CA ASP A 487 9.94 -27.14 -10.11
C ASP A 487 9.68 -26.41 -8.79
N ALA A 488 9.92 -27.11 -7.68
CA ALA A 488 9.73 -26.57 -6.34
C ALA A 488 10.67 -25.40 -6.02
N THR A 489 11.87 -25.34 -6.62
CA THR A 489 12.83 -24.25 -6.38
C THR A 489 12.27 -22.93 -6.87
N GLN A 490 11.71 -22.92 -8.09
CA GLN A 490 11.08 -21.72 -8.66
C GLN A 490 9.86 -21.27 -7.85
N ILE A 491 9.01 -22.22 -7.44
CA ILE A 491 7.82 -21.95 -6.63
C ILE A 491 8.19 -21.25 -5.31
N ILE A 492 9.14 -21.83 -4.57
CA ILE A 492 9.54 -21.29 -3.26
C ILE A 492 10.32 -19.99 -3.43
N THR A 493 11.20 -19.89 -4.43
CA THR A 493 11.98 -18.68 -4.68
C THR A 493 11.07 -17.51 -5.09
N HIS A 494 10.07 -17.77 -5.93
CA HIS A 494 9.07 -16.77 -6.33
C HIS A 494 8.33 -16.22 -5.11
N GLU A 495 7.73 -17.10 -4.30
CA GLU A 495 6.94 -16.66 -3.14
C GLU A 495 7.79 -15.95 -2.10
N ALA A 496 9.01 -16.43 -1.86
CA ALA A 496 9.96 -15.76 -0.95
C ALA A 496 10.39 -14.38 -1.48
N CYS A 497 10.64 -14.25 -2.79
CA CYS A 497 10.93 -12.96 -3.43
C CYS A 497 9.74 -12.00 -3.37
N ARG A 498 8.52 -12.50 -3.56
CA ARG A 498 7.28 -11.72 -3.47
C ARG A 498 7.09 -11.15 -2.05
N ILE A 499 7.24 -11.98 -1.02
CA ILE A 499 7.13 -11.54 0.38
C ILE A 499 8.26 -10.57 0.75
N ALA A 500 9.51 -10.87 0.37
CA ALA A 500 10.64 -9.98 0.61
C ALA A 500 10.51 -8.64 -0.16
N CYS A 501 9.96 -8.65 -1.37
CA CYS A 501 9.61 -7.44 -2.10
C CYS A 501 8.53 -6.64 -1.35
N GLY A 502 7.55 -7.32 -0.73
CA GLY A 502 6.57 -6.68 0.16
C GLY A 502 7.20 -5.99 1.37
N ILE A 503 8.18 -6.63 2.01
CA ILE A 503 8.98 -6.04 3.10
C ILE A 503 9.70 -4.78 2.61
N PHE A 504 10.39 -4.89 1.47
CA PHE A 504 11.10 -3.76 0.87
C PHE A 504 10.13 -2.63 0.51
N ALA A 505 8.95 -2.96 -0.01
CA ALA A 505 7.93 -2.00 -0.40
C ALA A 505 7.45 -1.17 0.78
N VAL A 506 6.99 -1.80 1.87
CA VAL A 506 6.48 -1.09 3.05
C VAL A 506 7.58 -0.46 3.92
N GLY A 507 8.83 -0.90 3.76
CA GLY A 507 9.99 -0.32 4.44
C GLY A 507 10.58 0.86 3.68
N VAL A 508 10.56 0.84 2.35
CA VAL A 508 11.34 1.75 1.49
C VAL A 508 10.49 2.57 0.52
N ILE A 509 9.62 1.93 -0.26
CA ILE A 509 8.86 2.59 -1.34
C ILE A 509 7.66 3.36 -0.78
N PHE A 510 6.93 2.70 0.11
CA PHE A 510 5.72 3.16 0.75
C PHE A 510 5.92 3.02 2.26
N PRO A 511 6.78 3.86 2.89
CA PRO A 511 7.27 3.65 4.24
C PRO A 511 6.17 3.81 5.28
N ILE A 512 5.59 2.69 5.72
CA ILE A 512 4.53 2.67 6.74
C ILE A 512 5.19 2.64 8.12
N PRO A 513 4.89 3.60 9.01
CA PRO A 513 5.30 3.61 10.40
C PRO A 513 4.99 2.33 11.18
N ALA A 514 5.75 2.08 12.24
CA ALA A 514 5.71 0.83 13.02
C ALA A 514 4.33 0.45 13.59
N HIS A 515 3.42 1.41 13.74
CA HIS A 515 2.10 1.18 14.33
C HIS A 515 1.17 0.39 13.41
N CYS A 516 1.27 0.60 12.10
CA CYS A 516 0.43 -0.07 11.10
C CYS A 516 1.23 -0.94 10.13
N THR A 517 2.55 -1.01 10.28
CA THR A 517 3.40 -1.72 9.33
C THR A 517 3.19 -3.24 9.39
N PRO A 518 3.12 -3.95 8.24
CA PRO A 518 2.98 -5.40 8.23
C PRO A 518 4.31 -6.14 8.41
N LEU A 519 5.42 -5.45 8.68
CA LEU A 519 6.78 -6.03 8.70
C LEU A 519 6.89 -7.31 9.55
N GLY A 520 6.36 -7.30 10.77
CA GLY A 520 6.40 -8.48 11.64
C GLY A 520 5.64 -9.68 11.06
N HIS A 521 4.46 -9.45 10.49
CA HIS A 521 3.67 -10.49 9.81
C HIS A 521 4.37 -11.03 8.57
N LEU A 522 5.00 -10.15 7.78
CA LEU A 522 5.76 -10.55 6.59
C LEU A 522 7.02 -11.33 6.97
N ALA A 523 7.74 -10.92 8.01
CA ALA A 523 8.88 -11.66 8.54
C ALA A 523 8.47 -13.05 9.02
N HIS A 524 7.33 -13.16 9.71
CA HIS A 524 6.77 -14.43 10.14
C HIS A 524 6.43 -15.34 8.95
N LYS A 525 5.67 -14.83 7.97
CA LYS A 525 5.33 -15.58 6.74
C LYS A 525 6.58 -16.07 6.01
N LEU A 526 7.58 -15.20 5.90
CA LEU A 526 8.83 -15.54 5.23
C LEU A 526 9.63 -16.61 5.99
N LYS A 527 9.67 -16.51 7.32
CA LYS A 527 10.28 -17.54 8.17
C LYS A 527 9.60 -18.88 7.99
N VAL A 528 8.27 -18.96 8.05
CA VAL A 528 7.53 -20.22 7.89
C VAL A 528 7.86 -20.87 6.54
N LEU A 529 7.77 -20.09 5.45
CA LEU A 529 8.09 -20.56 4.10
C LEU A 529 9.54 -21.09 4.00
N LEU A 530 10.50 -20.38 4.59
CA LEU A 530 11.90 -20.77 4.52
C LEU A 530 12.21 -21.96 5.42
N GLN A 531 11.68 -22.03 6.65
CA GLN A 531 11.99 -23.11 7.59
C GLN A 531 11.64 -24.50 7.04
N GLU A 532 10.51 -24.62 6.36
CA GLU A 532 10.09 -25.86 5.70
C GLU A 532 11.03 -26.28 4.56
N ASN A 533 11.79 -25.34 4.01
CA ASN A 533 12.56 -25.50 2.77
C ASN A 533 14.06 -25.15 2.92
N TYR A 534 14.55 -24.82 4.11
CA TYR A 534 15.88 -24.19 4.26
C TYR A 534 17.04 -25.19 4.08
N ASN A 535 16.88 -26.41 4.63
CA ASN A 535 17.86 -27.49 4.50
C ASN A 535 17.69 -28.32 3.22
N SER A 536 16.80 -27.89 2.33
CA SER A 536 16.61 -28.54 1.04
C SER A 536 17.77 -28.22 0.08
N GLY A 537 17.95 -29.04 -0.95
CA GLY A 537 18.89 -28.76 -2.05
C GLY A 537 18.53 -27.53 -2.90
N LEU A 538 17.41 -26.84 -2.62
CA LEU A 538 16.86 -25.74 -3.43
C LEU A 538 17.80 -24.52 -3.48
N TRP A 539 18.57 -24.28 -2.41
CA TRP A 539 19.46 -23.12 -2.27
C TRP A 539 20.93 -23.43 -2.59
N THR A 540 21.21 -24.49 -3.35
CA THR A 540 22.58 -24.91 -3.66
C THR A 540 23.19 -24.15 -4.84
N SER A 541 22.36 -23.67 -5.77
CA SER A 541 22.84 -22.93 -6.95
C SER A 541 23.34 -21.53 -6.56
N PRO A 542 24.39 -20.99 -7.21
CA PRO A 542 24.87 -19.64 -6.94
C PRO A 542 23.77 -18.57 -7.07
N HIS A 543 22.86 -18.72 -8.03
CA HIS A 543 21.80 -17.76 -8.29
C HIS A 543 20.71 -17.77 -7.23
N THR A 544 20.25 -18.96 -6.81
CA THR A 544 19.26 -19.06 -5.74
C THR A 544 19.85 -18.63 -4.39
N ARG A 545 21.16 -18.78 -4.18
CA ARG A 545 21.86 -18.21 -3.01
C ARG A 545 21.87 -16.68 -2.99
N ILE A 546 22.04 -16.02 -4.14
CA ILE A 546 21.95 -14.54 -4.22
C ILE A 546 20.57 -14.08 -3.74
N ALA A 547 19.51 -14.73 -4.22
CA ALA A 547 18.15 -14.45 -3.77
C ALA A 547 17.98 -14.74 -2.28
N LEU A 548 18.46 -15.89 -1.80
CA LEU A 548 18.36 -16.25 -0.38
C LEU A 548 19.04 -15.23 0.54
N LEU A 549 20.25 -14.76 0.20
CA LEU A 549 20.95 -13.74 0.98
C LEU A 549 20.14 -12.44 1.05
N TRP A 550 19.54 -12.02 -0.06
CA TRP A 550 18.66 -10.85 -0.10
C TRP A 550 17.40 -11.04 0.73
N ILE A 551 16.73 -12.18 0.58
CA ILE A 551 15.53 -12.57 1.33
C ILE A 551 15.80 -12.60 2.84
N LEU A 552 16.87 -13.28 3.27
CA LEU A 552 17.24 -13.40 4.68
C LEU A 552 17.62 -12.05 5.28
N THR A 553 18.28 -11.18 4.51
CA THR A 553 18.64 -9.84 4.96
C THR A 553 17.38 -8.99 5.20
N LEU A 554 16.45 -8.95 4.23
CA LEU A 554 15.21 -8.19 4.39
C LEU A 554 14.31 -8.77 5.48
N GLY A 555 14.17 -10.10 5.55
CA GLY A 555 13.43 -10.78 6.61
C GLY A 555 14.02 -10.50 7.98
N GLY A 556 15.35 -10.52 8.09
CA GLY A 556 16.07 -10.15 9.31
C GLY A 556 15.78 -8.71 9.72
N ILE A 557 15.93 -7.73 8.82
CA ILE A 557 15.62 -6.31 9.09
C ILE A 557 14.16 -6.14 9.53
N ALA A 558 13.21 -6.79 8.84
CA ALA A 558 11.79 -6.74 9.20
C ALA A 558 11.50 -7.37 10.57
N ALA A 559 12.33 -8.33 11.00
CA ALA A 559 12.23 -8.99 12.29
C ALA A 559 12.95 -8.25 13.44
N THR A 560 13.42 -7.02 13.26
CA THR A 560 14.02 -6.23 14.36
C THR A 560 13.04 -6.15 15.55
N ASP A 561 13.54 -6.49 16.74
CA ASP A 561 12.76 -6.59 17.99
C ASP A 561 11.59 -7.59 17.97
N MET A 562 11.62 -8.56 17.03
CA MET A 562 10.61 -9.62 16.88
C MET A 562 11.19 -11.00 17.24
N PRO A 563 10.35 -11.96 17.70
CA PRO A 563 10.79 -13.31 18.05
C PRO A 563 11.33 -14.11 16.85
N GLU A 564 11.06 -13.67 15.62
CA GLU A 564 11.61 -14.24 14.39
C GLU A 564 13.09 -13.90 14.16
N ARG A 565 13.64 -12.84 14.76
CA ARG A 565 15.01 -12.36 14.51
C ARG A 565 16.08 -13.46 14.59
N PRO A 566 16.11 -14.33 15.62
CA PRO A 566 17.16 -15.34 15.75
C PRO A 566 17.21 -16.33 14.58
N PHE A 567 16.05 -16.65 13.97
CA PHE A 567 16.01 -17.52 12.80
C PHE A 567 16.76 -16.90 11.61
N PHE A 568 16.47 -15.62 11.31
CA PHE A 568 17.11 -14.93 10.20
C PHE A 568 18.61 -14.72 10.44
N VAL A 569 19.02 -14.41 11.68
CA VAL A 569 20.44 -14.29 12.07
C VAL A 569 21.18 -15.60 11.83
N SER A 570 20.67 -16.72 12.34
CA SER A 570 21.31 -18.04 12.20
C SER A 570 21.35 -18.49 10.73
N ALA A 571 20.24 -18.35 10.00
CA ALA A 571 20.17 -18.72 8.59
C ALA A 571 21.10 -17.85 7.73
N LEU A 572 21.19 -16.54 8.01
CA LEU A 572 22.11 -15.65 7.31
C LEU A 572 23.57 -16.04 7.57
N SER A 573 23.94 -16.31 8.83
CA SER A 573 25.28 -16.74 9.22
C SER A 573 25.74 -17.97 8.42
N GLN A 574 24.93 -19.03 8.41
CA GLN A 574 25.24 -20.25 7.66
C GLN A 574 25.33 -20.01 6.14
N THR A 575 24.48 -19.15 5.59
CA THR A 575 24.47 -18.84 4.16
C THR A 575 25.70 -17.99 3.77
N LEU A 576 26.15 -17.09 4.63
CA LEU A 576 27.38 -16.30 4.46
C LEU A 576 28.61 -17.20 4.45
N GLN A 577 28.71 -18.14 5.40
CA GLN A 577 29.80 -19.13 5.46
C GLN A 577 29.86 -19.99 4.18
N ARG A 578 28.72 -20.55 3.76
CA ARG A 578 28.62 -21.36 2.52
C ARG A 578 29.00 -20.57 1.25
N SER A 579 28.85 -19.25 1.30
CA SER A 579 29.17 -18.35 0.19
C SER A 579 30.56 -17.71 0.31
N ALA A 580 31.32 -18.05 1.36
CA ALA A 580 32.61 -17.45 1.70
C ALA A 580 32.59 -15.91 1.78
N ILE A 581 31.50 -15.34 2.30
CA ILE A 581 31.33 -13.89 2.48
C ILE A 581 31.65 -13.54 3.93
N SER A 582 32.77 -12.84 4.13
CA SER A 582 33.25 -12.44 5.47
C SER A 582 33.18 -10.94 5.74
N SER A 583 32.65 -10.13 4.81
CA SER A 583 32.59 -8.67 4.96
C SER A 583 31.23 -8.10 4.58
N TRP A 584 30.85 -7.01 5.27
CA TRP A 584 29.66 -6.24 4.93
C TRP A 584 29.67 -5.78 3.47
N GLN A 585 30.80 -5.30 2.95
CA GLN A 585 30.92 -4.88 1.56
C GLN A 585 30.70 -6.05 0.58
N GLY A 586 31.12 -7.27 0.94
CA GLY A 586 30.85 -8.47 0.18
C GLY A 586 29.36 -8.78 0.10
N LEU A 587 28.66 -8.74 1.24
CA LEU A 587 27.20 -8.93 1.29
C LEU A 587 26.48 -7.82 0.52
N LYS A 588 26.82 -6.54 0.76
CA LYS A 588 26.18 -5.38 0.11
C LYS A 588 26.19 -5.47 -1.42
N ARG A 589 27.33 -5.85 -2.02
CA ARG A 589 27.44 -6.06 -3.48
C ARG A 589 26.45 -7.08 -4.02
N ILE A 590 26.12 -8.10 -3.23
CA ILE A 590 25.14 -9.13 -3.62
C ILE A 590 23.72 -8.56 -3.49
N LEU A 591 23.43 -7.85 -2.41
CA LEU A 591 22.11 -7.22 -2.20
C LEU A 591 21.76 -6.24 -3.32
N GLU A 592 22.76 -5.49 -3.82
CA GLU A 592 22.64 -4.55 -4.94
C GLU A 592 22.34 -5.22 -6.30
N ILE A 593 22.56 -6.53 -6.46
CA ILE A 593 22.18 -7.26 -7.68
C ILE A 593 20.66 -7.28 -7.84
N LEU A 594 19.94 -7.41 -6.71
CA LEU A 594 18.49 -7.37 -6.65
C LEU A 594 17.98 -5.95 -6.36
N LEU A 595 17.22 -5.76 -5.29
CA LEU A 595 16.69 -4.46 -4.89
C LEU A 595 17.39 -3.98 -3.62
N TRP A 596 18.11 -2.87 -3.71
CA TRP A 596 18.75 -2.28 -2.55
C TRP A 596 18.69 -0.76 -2.63
N TYR A 597 18.31 -0.13 -1.52
CA TYR A 597 18.48 1.30 -1.31
C TYR A 597 19.27 1.51 -0.03
N ASP A 598 20.51 1.91 -0.22
CA ASP A 598 21.53 2.07 0.80
C ASP A 598 21.11 3.05 1.90
N ASP A 599 20.60 4.23 1.56
CA ASP A 599 20.17 5.22 2.56
C ASP A 599 19.06 4.69 3.49
N ALA A 600 18.21 3.80 2.98
CA ALA A 600 17.10 3.25 3.73
C ALA A 600 17.47 2.00 4.53
N CYS A 601 18.39 1.17 4.03
CA CYS A 601 18.60 -0.20 4.53
C CYS A 601 19.96 -0.42 5.21
N ASP A 602 21.01 0.33 4.88
CA ASP A 602 22.40 0.00 5.25
C ASP A 602 22.61 -0.13 6.76
N ASP A 603 22.03 0.76 7.57
CA ASP A 603 22.26 0.77 9.03
C ASP A 603 21.74 -0.52 9.69
N SER A 604 20.48 -0.88 9.41
CA SER A 604 19.86 -2.07 9.98
C SER A 604 20.41 -3.37 9.40
N ALA A 605 20.83 -3.34 8.13
CA ALA A 605 21.48 -4.47 7.49
C ALA A 605 22.88 -4.74 8.05
N LYS A 606 23.66 -3.69 8.34
CA LYS A 606 24.96 -3.80 9.01
C LYS A 606 24.81 -4.38 10.42
N ALA A 607 23.82 -3.93 11.17
CA ALA A 607 23.53 -4.48 12.50
C ALA A 607 23.20 -5.98 12.43
N LEU A 608 22.34 -6.39 11.49
CA LEU A 608 22.05 -7.80 11.23
C LEU A 608 23.29 -8.61 10.83
N PHE A 609 24.13 -8.05 9.96
CA PHE A 609 25.37 -8.71 9.52
C PHE A 609 26.34 -8.92 10.69
N GLN A 610 26.44 -7.95 11.60
CA GLN A 610 27.27 -8.07 12.81
C GLN A 610 26.75 -9.18 13.73
N GLU A 611 25.44 -9.24 13.98
CA GLU A 611 24.81 -10.32 14.76
C GLU A 611 25.10 -11.70 14.13
N ALA A 612 24.95 -11.84 12.82
CA ALA A 612 25.19 -13.09 12.11
C ALA A 612 26.68 -13.50 12.14
N SER A 613 27.59 -12.53 12.09
CA SER A 613 29.04 -12.78 12.16
C SER A 613 29.46 -13.33 13.53
N VAL A 614 28.86 -12.85 14.62
CA VAL A 614 29.15 -13.36 15.98
C VAL A 614 28.73 -14.81 16.15
N VAL A 615 27.56 -15.20 15.60
CA VAL A 615 27.12 -16.61 15.64
C VAL A 615 28.12 -17.53 14.93
N SER A 616 28.69 -17.08 13.81
CA SER A 616 29.70 -17.83 13.08
C SER A 616 30.98 -18.09 13.90
N GLU A 617 31.36 -17.17 14.79
CA GLU A 617 32.55 -17.33 15.63
C GLU A 617 32.30 -18.33 16.78
N LEU A 618 31.07 -18.36 17.31
CA LEU A 618 30.68 -19.30 18.36
C LEU A 618 30.55 -20.74 17.87
N ASP A 619 30.13 -20.97 16.61
CA ASP A 619 30.05 -22.31 16.02
C ASP A 619 31.44 -22.89 15.64
N GLN A 620 32.51 -22.07 15.66
CA GLN A 620 33.89 -22.49 15.34
C GLN A 620 34.76 -22.75 16.58
N LEU A 621 34.28 -22.40 17.77
CA LEU A 621 34.87 -22.70 19.08
C LEU A 621 34.27 -23.98 19.66
#